data_AF-A0A7X2STV1-F1
#
_entry.id   AF-A0A7X2STV1-F1
#
_cell.length_a   1.000
_cell.length_b   1.000
_cell.length_c   1.000
_cell.angle_alpha   90.00
_cell.angle_beta   90.00
_cell.angle_gamma   90.00
#
_symmetry.space_group_name_H-M   'P 1'
#
loop_
_entity.id
_entity.type
_entity.pdbx_description
1 polymer ?
#
loop_
_entity_poly.entity_id
_entity_poly.type
_entity_poly.pdbx_seq_one_letter_code
_entity_poly.pdbx_strand_id
1 'polypeptide(L)'
;MSENTFQTITSKLWAMANELRGNMDANEFKNYILAFMFYRYLSEHQENYLVTNNVIDVPEGMTVNDAYKEEAKDEDLADYLEDISSSLGYAIAPNDTWATLNAKIEDSEIIPS
;
A
#
# COMPACT_ATOMS: atom_id res chain seq x y z
N MET A 1 17.60 27.91 -6.05
CA MET A 1 17.72 27.01 -4.88
C MET A 1 16.80 25.78 -4.95
N SER A 2 16.06 25.55 -6.06
CA SER A 2 15.16 24.40 -6.24
C SER A 2 15.78 23.22 -7.03
N GLU A 3 16.71 23.48 -7.95
CA GLU A 3 17.34 22.42 -8.76
C GLU A 3 18.16 21.41 -7.94
N ASN A 4 18.76 21.86 -6.84
CA ASN A 4 19.62 21.03 -5.99
C ASN A 4 18.82 19.97 -5.21
N THR A 5 17.57 20.26 -4.84
CA THR A 5 16.74 19.35 -4.04
C THR A 5 16.25 18.16 -4.86
N PHE A 6 15.81 18.38 -6.11
CA PHE A 6 15.37 17.29 -6.99
C PHE A 6 16.51 16.33 -7.34
N GLN A 7 17.69 16.86 -7.66
CA GLN A 7 18.90 16.05 -7.89
C GLN A 7 19.31 15.25 -6.64
N THR A 8 19.21 15.86 -5.45
CA THR A 8 19.53 15.19 -4.18
C THR A 8 18.54 14.09 -3.82
N ILE A 9 17.24 14.28 -4.09
CA ILE A 9 16.21 13.25 -3.87
C ILE A 9 16.43 12.09 -4.85
N THR A 10 16.67 12.42 -6.12
CA THR A 10 16.91 11.42 -7.17
C THR A 10 18.15 10.59 -6.88
N SER A 11 19.24 11.21 -6.42
CA SER A 11 20.47 10.50 -6.09
C SER A 11 20.32 9.62 -4.84
N LYS A 12 19.57 10.07 -3.82
CA LYS A 12 19.24 9.25 -2.64
C LYS A 12 18.36 8.05 -3.00
N LEU A 13 17.34 8.25 -3.84
CA LEU A 13 16.50 7.15 -4.34
C LEU A 13 17.32 6.13 -5.14
N TRP A 14 18.24 6.60 -5.98
CA TRP A 14 19.17 5.75 -6.73
C TRP A 14 20.12 4.98 -5.82
N ALA A 15 20.67 5.63 -4.79
CA ALA A 15 21.54 4.98 -3.81
C ALA A 15 20.78 3.89 -3.03
N MET A 16 19.58 4.20 -2.54
CA MET A 16 18.72 3.22 -1.86
C MET A 16 18.34 2.05 -2.77
N ALA A 17 18.01 2.32 -4.04
CA ALA A 17 17.70 1.27 -5.02
C ALA A 17 18.92 0.37 -5.30
N ASN A 18 20.13 0.94 -5.40
CA ASN A 18 21.37 0.16 -5.56
C ASN A 18 21.66 -0.71 -4.32
N GLU A 19 21.41 -0.19 -3.13
CA GLU A 19 21.60 -0.91 -1.87
C GLU A 19 20.58 -2.05 -1.72
N LEU A 20 19.30 -1.79 -2.05
CA LEU A 20 18.22 -2.79 -2.05
C LEU A 20 18.37 -3.86 -3.13
N ARG A 21 18.95 -3.53 -4.28
CA ARG A 21 19.19 -4.50 -5.37
C ARG A 21 20.22 -5.56 -4.96
N GLY A 22 21.18 -5.22 -4.10
CA GLY A 22 22.27 -6.12 -3.75
C GLY A 22 22.97 -6.70 -4.99
N ASN A 23 23.01 -8.04 -5.09
CA ASN A 23 23.59 -8.78 -6.22
C ASN A 23 22.57 -9.13 -7.34
N MET A 24 21.32 -8.68 -7.24
CA MET A 24 20.26 -9.06 -8.18
C MET A 24 20.42 -8.36 -9.53
N ASP A 25 20.04 -9.04 -10.63
CA ASP A 25 20.11 -8.42 -11.95
C ASP A 25 19.15 -7.22 -12.05
N ALA A 26 19.52 -6.21 -12.84
CA ALA A 26 18.72 -5.01 -12.99
C ALA A 26 17.32 -5.30 -13.55
N ASN A 27 17.18 -6.31 -14.42
CA ASN A 27 15.87 -6.69 -14.97
C ASN A 27 15.00 -7.40 -13.94
N GLU A 28 15.60 -8.24 -13.08
CA GLU A 28 14.88 -8.89 -11.99
C GLU A 28 14.40 -7.85 -10.99
N PHE A 29 15.27 -6.94 -10.53
CA PHE A 29 14.90 -5.88 -9.58
C PHE A 29 13.78 -4.99 -10.10
N LYS A 30 13.84 -4.63 -11.39
CA LYS A 30 12.77 -3.89 -12.05
C LYS A 30 11.43 -4.63 -11.95
N ASN A 31 11.40 -5.93 -12.20
CA ASN A 31 10.15 -6.70 -12.15
C ASN A 31 9.58 -6.76 -10.72
N TYR A 32 10.42 -6.91 -9.70
CA TYR A 32 9.96 -6.91 -8.30
C TYR A 32 9.49 -5.53 -7.84
N ILE A 33 10.29 -4.48 -8.04
CA ILE A 33 9.94 -3.14 -7.55
C ILE A 33 8.68 -2.58 -8.24
N LEU A 34 8.46 -2.90 -9.52
CA LEU A 34 7.25 -2.51 -10.23
C LEU A 34 6.00 -3.15 -9.63
N ALA A 35 6.08 -4.44 -9.26
CA ALA A 35 4.96 -5.12 -8.61
C ALA A 35 4.61 -4.48 -7.26
N PHE A 36 5.61 -4.16 -6.44
CA PHE A 36 5.40 -3.47 -5.15
C PHE A 36 4.82 -2.06 -5.32
N MET A 37 5.35 -1.28 -6.26
CA MET A 37 4.81 0.07 -6.54
C MET A 37 3.37 0.01 -7.05
N PHE A 38 3.07 -0.95 -7.93
CA PHE A 38 1.72 -1.15 -8.42
C PHE A 38 0.76 -1.57 -7.29
N TYR A 39 1.17 -2.50 -6.44
CA TYR A 39 0.39 -2.92 -5.29
C TYR A 39 0.09 -1.77 -4.32
N ARG A 40 1.14 -0.99 -3.98
CA ARG A 40 0.98 0.22 -3.18
C ARG A 40 -0.02 1.19 -3.80
N TYR A 41 0.11 1.44 -5.11
CA TYR A 41 -0.81 2.32 -5.83
C TYR A 41 -2.26 1.85 -5.75
N LEU A 42 -2.52 0.55 -5.97
CA LEU A 42 -3.88 -0.01 -5.89
C LEU A 42 -4.46 0.12 -4.48
N SER A 43 -3.64 -0.12 -3.45
CA SER A 43 -4.06 0.00 -2.05
C SER A 43 -4.39 1.44 -1.67
N GLU A 44 -3.51 2.39 -1.98
CA GLU A 44 -3.75 3.82 -1.70
C GLU A 44 -4.95 4.35 -2.51
N HIS A 45 -5.14 3.88 -3.75
CA HIS A 45 -6.31 4.23 -4.56
C HIS A 45 -7.62 3.69 -3.95
N GLN A 46 -7.62 2.46 -3.44
CA GLN A 46 -8.77 1.90 -2.75
C GLN A 46 -9.09 2.69 -1.46
N GLU A 47 -8.09 3.00 -0.63
CA GLU A 47 -8.30 3.82 0.57
C GLU A 47 -8.92 5.18 0.23
N ASN A 48 -8.45 5.83 -0.84
CA ASN A 48 -9.04 7.08 -1.32
C ASN A 48 -10.49 6.89 -1.81
N TYR A 49 -10.80 5.78 -2.48
CA TYR A 49 -12.17 5.44 -2.89
C TYR A 49 -13.09 5.31 -1.66
N LEU A 50 -12.64 4.60 -0.62
CA LEU A 50 -13.42 4.38 0.60
C LEU A 50 -13.81 5.70 1.27
N VAL A 51 -12.86 6.64 1.39
CA VAL A 51 -13.07 7.95 1.99
C VAL A 51 -13.92 8.86 1.09
N THR A 52 -13.60 8.93 -0.21
CA THR A 52 -14.25 9.89 -1.13
C THR A 52 -15.72 9.57 -1.36
N ASN A 53 -16.08 8.28 -1.35
CA ASN A 53 -17.45 7.83 -1.55
C ASN A 53 -18.22 7.59 -0.25
N ASN A 54 -17.63 7.90 0.92
CA ASN A 54 -18.19 7.64 2.24
C ASN A 54 -18.63 6.17 2.41
N VAL A 55 -17.79 5.24 1.94
CA VAL A 55 -18.03 3.79 2.10
C VAL A 55 -17.70 3.36 3.53
N ILE A 56 -16.77 4.07 4.18
CA ILE A 56 -16.42 3.88 5.59
C ILE A 56 -16.45 5.22 6.32
N ASP A 57 -16.78 5.19 7.60
CA ASP A 57 -16.69 6.35 8.48
C ASP A 57 -15.36 6.30 9.23
N VAL A 58 -14.48 7.28 8.99
CA VAL A 58 -13.16 7.33 9.65
C VAL A 58 -13.25 8.23 10.89
N PRO A 59 -13.18 7.70 12.12
CA PRO A 59 -13.21 8.50 13.34
C PRO A 59 -11.98 9.41 13.47
N GLU A 60 -12.12 10.51 14.23
CA GLU A 60 -10.97 11.36 14.54
C GLU A 60 -9.86 10.58 15.25
N GLY A 61 -8.64 10.65 14.70
CA GLY A 61 -7.46 9.98 15.24
C GLY A 61 -7.25 8.53 14.77
N MET A 62 -8.12 8.02 13.89
CA MET A 62 -8.00 6.68 13.30
C MET A 62 -7.49 6.76 11.86
N THR A 63 -6.74 5.74 11.41
CA THR A 63 -6.37 5.63 9.99
C THR A 63 -7.52 5.03 9.18
N VAL A 64 -7.54 5.29 7.86
CA VAL A 64 -8.53 4.71 6.93
C VAL A 64 -8.52 3.17 7.02
N ASN A 65 -7.34 2.58 7.11
CA ASN A 65 -7.18 1.13 7.18
C ASN A 65 -7.67 0.54 8.51
N ASP A 66 -7.53 1.25 9.63
CA ASP A 66 -8.05 0.80 10.93
C ASP A 66 -9.59 0.84 10.94
N ALA A 67 -10.18 1.91 10.41
CA ALA A 67 -11.64 1.99 10.25
C ALA A 67 -12.15 0.88 9.32
N TYR A 68 -11.45 0.63 8.22
CA TYR A 68 -11.77 -0.44 7.29
C TYR A 68 -11.68 -1.84 7.94
N LYS A 69 -10.68 -2.10 8.80
CA LYS A 69 -10.59 -3.35 9.57
C LYS A 69 -11.74 -3.54 10.56
N GLU A 70 -12.21 -2.45 11.16
CA GLU A 70 -13.27 -2.52 12.17
C GLU A 70 -14.67 -2.68 11.54
N GLU A 71 -14.92 -2.04 10.40
CA GLU A 71 -16.18 -2.12 9.68
C GLU A 71 -16.28 -3.37 8.79
N ALA A 72 -15.26 -3.65 7.99
CA ALA A 72 -15.28 -4.75 7.02
C ALA A 72 -14.69 -6.03 7.63
N LYS A 73 -15.37 -6.60 8.62
CA LYS A 73 -14.97 -7.84 9.30
C LYS A 73 -16.07 -8.89 9.28
N ASP A 74 -15.68 -10.12 9.57
CA ASP A 74 -16.57 -11.27 9.71
C ASP A 74 -17.56 -11.43 8.54
N GLU A 75 -18.86 -11.33 8.81
CA GLU A 75 -19.93 -11.52 7.82
C GLU A 75 -20.04 -10.35 6.83
N ASP A 76 -19.67 -9.14 7.25
CA ASP A 76 -19.78 -7.92 6.44
C ASP A 76 -18.64 -7.81 5.41
N LEU A 77 -17.51 -8.49 5.64
CA LEU A 77 -16.33 -8.43 4.76
C LEU A 77 -16.69 -8.74 3.29
N ALA A 78 -17.56 -9.73 3.05
CA ALA A 78 -17.95 -10.11 1.70
C ALA A 78 -18.63 -8.96 0.95
N ASP A 79 -19.53 -8.26 1.61
CA ASP A 79 -20.31 -7.17 1.02
C ASP A 79 -19.40 -5.97 0.68
N TYR A 80 -18.48 -5.62 1.58
CA TYR A 80 -17.48 -4.58 1.30
C TYR A 80 -16.58 -4.94 0.11
N LEU A 81 -16.11 -6.19 0.04
CA LEU A 81 -15.27 -6.63 -1.09
C LEU A 81 -16.06 -6.61 -2.41
N GLU A 82 -17.33 -6.99 -2.39
CA GLU A 82 -18.19 -6.95 -3.58
C GLU A 82 -18.42 -5.50 -4.06
N ASP A 83 -18.75 -4.57 -3.16
CA ASP A 83 -18.94 -3.15 -3.51
C ASP A 83 -17.67 -2.53 -4.10
N ILE A 84 -16.53 -2.70 -3.41
CA ILE A 84 -15.24 -2.17 -3.85
C ILE A 84 -14.87 -2.76 -5.22
N SER A 85 -15.02 -4.08 -5.38
CA SER A 85 -14.67 -4.76 -6.64
C SER A 85 -15.58 -4.33 -7.80
N SER A 86 -16.85 -4.03 -7.53
CA SER A 86 -17.80 -3.54 -8.53
C SER A 86 -17.44 -2.15 -9.04
N SER A 87 -16.90 -1.29 -8.17
CA SER A 87 -16.51 0.08 -8.52
C SER A 87 -15.10 0.18 -9.10
N LEU A 88 -14.12 -0.53 -8.52
CA LEU A 88 -12.71 -0.41 -8.86
C LEU A 88 -12.20 -1.51 -9.80
N GLY A 89 -12.94 -2.60 -9.96
CA GLY A 89 -12.51 -3.79 -10.69
C GLY A 89 -11.55 -4.70 -9.92
N TYR A 90 -11.26 -4.37 -8.67
CA TYR A 90 -10.45 -5.14 -7.72
C TYR A 90 -10.85 -4.79 -6.29
N ALA A 91 -10.55 -5.65 -5.32
CA ALA A 91 -10.70 -5.35 -3.90
C ALA A 91 -9.56 -5.99 -3.10
N ILE A 92 -8.97 -5.23 -2.19
CA ILE A 92 -7.91 -5.66 -1.27
C ILE A 92 -8.54 -5.76 0.12
N ALA A 93 -8.42 -6.93 0.74
CA ALA A 93 -8.92 -7.14 2.09
C ALA A 93 -8.22 -6.21 3.11
N PRO A 94 -8.90 -5.82 4.20
CA PRO A 94 -8.35 -4.91 5.19
C PRO A 94 -7.03 -5.43 5.81
N ASN A 95 -6.88 -6.75 5.90
CA ASN A 95 -5.66 -7.39 6.42
C ASN A 95 -4.50 -7.48 5.42
N ASP A 96 -4.70 -7.03 4.19
CA ASP A 96 -3.72 -7.13 3.10
C ASP A 96 -3.36 -5.77 2.50
N THR A 97 -4.00 -4.67 2.90
CA THR A 97 -3.66 -3.30 2.44
C THR A 97 -2.17 -2.96 2.64
N TRP A 98 -1.67 -1.97 1.91
CA TRP A 98 -0.31 -1.46 2.05
C TRP A 98 -0.02 -0.99 3.49
N ALA A 99 -0.98 -0.35 4.14
CA ALA A 99 -0.88 0.03 5.55
C ALA A 99 -0.71 -1.21 6.45
N THR A 100 -1.49 -2.26 6.23
CA THR A 100 -1.34 -3.51 7.00
C THR A 100 -0.03 -4.22 6.70
N LEU A 101 0.42 -4.24 5.46
CA LEU A 101 1.70 -4.83 5.08
C LEU A 101 2.86 -4.14 5.81
N ASN A 102 2.86 -2.80 5.87
CA ASN A 102 3.89 -2.05 6.59
C ASN A 102 3.84 -2.32 8.10
N ALA A 103 2.65 -2.35 8.71
CA ALA A 103 2.49 -2.68 10.12
C ALA A 103 3.05 -4.07 10.45
N LYS A 104 2.73 -5.09 9.63
CA LYS A 104 3.25 -6.45 9.78
C LYS A 104 4.78 -6.53 9.65
N ILE A 105 5.39 -5.67 8.84
CA ILE A 105 6.85 -5.58 8.72
C ILE A 105 7.46 -4.94 9.97
N GLU A 106 6.88 -3.84 10.45
CA GLU A 106 7.32 -3.16 11.68
C GLU A 106 7.20 -4.08 12.91
N ASP A 107 6.12 -4.87 12.99
CA ASP A 107 5.87 -5.83 14.05
C ASP A 107 6.63 -7.16 13.88
N SER A 108 7.47 -7.29 12.84
CA SER A 108 8.25 -8.50 12.53
C SER A 108 7.42 -9.77 12.31
N GLU A 109 6.13 -9.63 11.97
CA GLU A 109 5.24 -10.75 11.62
C GLU A 109 5.56 -11.32 10.23
N ILE A 110 6.19 -10.51 9.38
CA ILE A 110 6.74 -10.93 8.08
C ILE A 110 8.25 -10.95 8.19
N ILE A 111 8.82 -12.15 8.31
CA ILE A 111 10.27 -12.35 8.27
C ILE A 111 10.64 -12.69 6.82
N PRO A 112 11.46 -11.87 6.13
CA PRO A 112 12.02 -12.26 4.85
C PRO A 112 12.87 -13.51 5.06
N SER A 113 12.52 -14.60 4.39
CA SER A 113 13.31 -15.84 4.38
C SER A 113 14.69 -15.65 3.74
#